data_AF-A0A197JV86-F1
#
_entry.id   AF-A0A197JV86-F1
#
_cell.length_a   1.000
_cell.length_b   1.000
_cell.length_c   1.000
_cell.angle_alpha   90.00
_cell.angle_beta   90.00
_cell.angle_gamma   90.00
#
_symmetry.space_group_name_H-M   'P 1'
#
loop_
_entity.id
_entity.type
_entity.pdbx_description
1 polymer ?
#
loop_
_entity_poly.entity_id
_entity_poly.type
_entity_poly.pdbx_seq_one_letter_code
_entity_poly.pdbx_strand_id
1 'polypeptide(L)'
;MSRLQHELYIEQRSLDQYDAVDFFDFCGFSSDQRQNAVFIWKTIILPEVLQRDSAQHKRLITTWSHSKRARQKYWNDKQKKEERDAQLDDHIEHIRDDTIKQTQLVSGSITRDVGERLKAISPSSSVGSDTWKHGSHSTISLKSNSASIPASVDNGEYLVSVHVHFLNNE
;
A
#
# COMPACT_ATOMS: atom_id res chain seq x y z
N MET A 1 -8.66 -19.64 20.79
CA MET A 1 -9.89 -18.93 20.37
C MET A 1 -9.63 -17.44 20.47
N SER A 2 -9.93 -16.67 19.42
CA SER A 2 -9.79 -15.21 19.48
C SER A 2 -10.87 -14.66 20.41
N ARG A 3 -10.49 -13.83 21.39
CA ARG A 3 -11.44 -13.16 22.29
C ARG A 3 -12.23 -12.08 21.53
N LEU A 4 -13.48 -11.87 21.92
CA LEU A 4 -14.33 -10.86 21.29
C LEU A 4 -14.00 -9.47 21.85
N GLN A 5 -14.09 -8.42 21.02
CA GLN A 5 -13.70 -7.05 21.40
C GLN A 5 -14.48 -6.50 22.60
N HIS A 6 -15.75 -6.87 22.75
CA HIS A 6 -16.56 -6.43 23.89
C HIS A 6 -16.17 -7.11 25.20
N GLU A 7 -15.61 -8.31 25.15
CA GLU A 7 -15.05 -9.00 26.33
C GLU A 7 -13.82 -8.25 26.82
N LEU A 8 -12.93 -7.86 25.90
CA LEU A 8 -11.74 -7.05 26.21
C LEU A 8 -12.13 -5.68 26.80
N TYR A 9 -13.21 -5.07 26.29
CA TYR A 9 -13.71 -3.81 26.83
C TYR A 9 -14.10 -3.94 28.31
N ILE A 10 -14.81 -5.01 28.67
CA ILE A 10 -15.26 -5.26 30.05
C ILE A 10 -14.08 -5.54 31.00
N GLU A 11 -13.03 -6.21 30.51
CA GLU A 11 -11.84 -6.52 31.30
C GLU A 11 -10.94 -5.29 31.52
N GLN A 12 -10.77 -4.46 30.49
CA GLN A 12 -9.77 -3.39 30.48
C GLN A 12 -10.30 -2.04 30.96
N ARG A 13 -11.62 -1.82 30.94
CA ARG A 13 -12.21 -0.54 31.35
C ARG A 13 -12.60 -0.54 32.82
N SER A 14 -12.33 0.60 33.46
CA SER A 14 -12.89 0.89 34.78
C SER A 14 -14.38 1.26 34.66
N LEU A 15 -15.18 0.97 35.69
CA LEU A 15 -16.62 1.24 35.68
C LEU A 15 -16.96 2.70 35.34
N ASP A 16 -16.12 3.65 35.77
CA ASP A 16 -16.30 5.09 35.53
C ASP A 16 -16.19 5.49 34.06
N GLN A 17 -15.40 4.74 33.29
CA GLN A 17 -15.13 4.96 31.87
C GLN A 17 -16.21 4.40 30.95
N TYR A 18 -17.18 3.65 31.49
CA TYR A 18 -18.21 3.06 30.64
C TYR A 18 -19.06 4.18 30.06
N ASP A 19 -18.97 4.34 28.75
CA ASP A 19 -19.87 5.17 27.95
C ASP A 19 -20.14 4.48 26.62
N ALA A 20 -21.32 4.71 26.04
CA ALA A 20 -21.70 4.05 24.80
C ALA A 20 -20.78 4.47 23.63
N VAL A 21 -20.37 5.74 23.57
CA VAL A 21 -19.50 6.23 22.50
C VAL A 21 -18.08 5.69 22.68
N ASP A 22 -17.55 5.70 23.90
CA ASP A 22 -16.24 5.10 24.21
C ASP A 22 -16.21 3.60 23.86
N PHE A 23 -17.28 2.87 24.16
CA PHE A 23 -17.42 1.48 23.75
C PHE A 23 -17.42 1.31 22.22
N PHE A 24 -18.18 2.12 21.50
CA PHE A 24 -18.23 2.03 20.03
C PHE A 24 -16.86 2.30 19.40
N ASP A 25 -16.13 3.26 19.95
CA ASP A 25 -14.80 3.64 19.49
C ASP A 25 -13.77 2.55 19.82
N PHE A 26 -13.77 2.06 21.07
CA PHE A 26 -12.85 1.00 21.52
C PHE A 26 -12.99 -0.29 20.72
N CYS A 27 -14.22 -0.74 20.47
CA CYS A 27 -14.45 -1.95 19.68
C CYS A 27 -14.21 -1.75 18.18
N GLY A 28 -13.97 -0.51 17.73
CA GLY A 28 -13.62 -0.21 16.35
C GLY A 28 -14.73 -0.50 15.34
N PHE A 29 -16.00 -0.43 15.74
CA PHE A 29 -17.11 -0.71 14.84
C PHE A 29 -17.10 0.23 13.63
N SER A 30 -17.38 -0.32 12.46
CA SER A 30 -17.66 0.44 11.24
C SER A 30 -19.07 1.04 11.25
N SER A 31 -19.32 2.06 10.43
CA SER A 31 -20.61 2.76 10.44
C SER A 31 -21.82 1.88 10.08
N ASP A 32 -21.62 0.88 9.21
CA ASP A 32 -22.62 -0.13 8.84
C ASP A 32 -22.95 -1.10 9.99
N GLN A 33 -21.99 -1.33 10.90
CA GLN A 33 -22.16 -2.18 12.08
C GLN A 33 -22.86 -1.49 13.25
N ARG A 34 -23.34 -0.25 13.07
CA ARG A 34 -24.02 0.54 14.10
C ARG A 34 -25.12 -0.22 14.85
N GLN A 35 -25.95 -0.99 14.15
CA GLN A 35 -27.04 -1.74 14.78
C GLN A 35 -26.50 -2.84 15.71
N ASN A 36 -25.46 -3.55 15.26
CA ASN A 36 -24.79 -4.57 16.05
C ASN A 36 -24.11 -3.99 17.29
N ALA A 37 -23.42 -2.85 17.14
CA ALA A 37 -22.78 -2.14 18.26
C ALA A 37 -23.82 -1.73 19.33
N VAL A 38 -24.96 -1.18 18.90
CA VAL A 38 -26.07 -0.82 19.80
C VAL A 38 -26.68 -2.05 20.47
N PHE A 39 -26.79 -3.17 19.75
CA PHE A 39 -27.28 -4.42 20.31
C PHE A 39 -26.37 -4.89 21.43
N ILE A 40 -25.07 -5.08 21.16
CA ILE A 40 -24.08 -5.55 22.14
C ILE A 40 -24.03 -4.63 23.37
N TRP A 41 -24.06 -3.32 23.18
CA TRP A 41 -24.10 -2.37 24.29
C TRP A 41 -25.28 -2.64 25.23
N LYS A 42 -26.48 -2.86 24.67
CA LYS A 42 -27.70 -3.06 25.46
C LYS A 42 -27.83 -4.46 26.07
N THR A 43 -27.36 -5.49 25.36
CA THR A 43 -27.64 -6.89 25.72
C THR A 43 -26.49 -7.54 26.45
N ILE A 44 -25.28 -6.98 26.37
CA ILE A 44 -24.09 -7.52 27.01
C ILE A 44 -23.51 -6.50 27.99
N ILE A 45 -23.15 -5.30 27.53
CA ILE A 45 -22.43 -4.33 28.37
C ILE A 45 -23.30 -3.83 29.54
N LEU A 46 -24.51 -3.34 29.27
CA LEU A 46 -25.38 -2.82 30.34
C LEU A 46 -25.73 -3.89 31.41
N PRO A 47 -26.12 -5.13 31.05
CA PRO A 47 -26.34 -6.20 32.03
C PRO A 47 -25.11 -6.54 32.88
N GLU A 48 -23.92 -6.56 32.28
CA GLU A 48 -22.67 -6.80 33.01
C GLU A 48 -22.36 -5.68 34.01
N VAL A 49 -22.61 -4.41 33.64
CA VAL A 49 -22.49 -3.30 34.59
C VAL A 49 -23.50 -3.43 35.71
N LEU A 50 -24.75 -3.84 35.42
CA LEU A 50 -25.78 -4.01 36.45
C LEU A 50 -25.37 -5.04 37.51
N GLN A 51 -24.71 -6.13 37.11
CA GLN A 51 -24.20 -7.14 38.04
C GLN A 51 -23.10 -6.60 38.97
N ARG A 52 -22.30 -5.63 38.50
CA ARG A 52 -21.16 -5.06 39.24
C ARG A 52 -21.55 -3.84 40.08
N ASP A 53 -22.34 -2.94 39.50
CA ASP A 53 -22.74 -1.67 40.11
C ASP A 53 -24.09 -1.18 39.54
N SER A 54 -25.13 -1.26 40.38
CA SER A 54 -26.48 -0.80 40.05
C SER A 54 -26.58 0.72 39.88
N ALA A 55 -25.81 1.50 40.63
CA ALA A 55 -25.81 2.96 40.52
C ALA A 55 -25.22 3.40 39.19
N GLN A 56 -24.08 2.81 38.81
CA GLN A 56 -23.44 3.07 37.53
C GLN A 56 -24.35 2.62 36.37
N HIS A 57 -24.98 1.45 36.45
CA HIS A 57 -25.95 1.01 35.44
C HIS A 57 -27.11 2.02 35.24
N LYS A 58 -27.69 2.52 36.34
CA LYS A 58 -28.75 3.56 36.28
C LYS A 58 -28.25 4.84 35.60
N ARG A 59 -27.02 5.26 35.91
CA ARG A 59 -26.37 6.38 35.23
C ARG A 59 -26.26 6.09 33.73
N LEU A 60 -25.77 4.92 33.32
CA LEU A 60 -25.59 4.58 31.90
C LEU A 60 -26.91 4.53 31.12
N ILE A 61 -27.99 4.00 31.70
CA ILE A 61 -29.32 4.06 31.08
C ILE A 61 -29.78 5.51 30.90
N THR A 62 -29.57 6.34 31.92
CA THR A 62 -29.94 7.75 31.89
C THR A 62 -29.13 8.50 30.83
N THR A 63 -27.81 8.31 30.83
CA THR A 63 -26.89 8.88 29.84
C THR A 63 -27.24 8.41 28.43
N TRP A 64 -27.59 7.14 28.23
CA TRP A 64 -28.02 6.63 26.94
C TRP A 64 -29.18 7.44 26.39
N SER A 65 -30.24 7.66 27.17
CA SER A 65 -31.40 8.44 26.72
C SER A 65 -31.03 9.89 26.36
N HIS A 66 -30.23 10.56 27.19
CA HIS A 66 -29.84 11.96 26.99
C HIS A 66 -28.78 12.15 25.89
N SER A 67 -27.89 11.18 25.66
CA SER A 67 -26.79 11.26 24.71
C SER A 67 -27.18 10.87 23.28
N LYS A 68 -28.48 10.74 22.96
CA LYS A 68 -28.95 10.36 21.61
C LYS A 68 -28.33 11.22 20.50
N ARG A 69 -28.24 12.54 20.71
CA ARG A 69 -27.61 13.46 19.75
C ARG A 69 -26.10 13.21 19.60
N ALA A 70 -25.39 13.02 20.71
CA ALA A 70 -23.96 12.73 20.69
C ALA A 70 -23.65 11.42 19.96
N ARG A 71 -24.45 10.38 20.20
CA ARG A 71 -24.31 9.09 19.50
C ARG A 71 -24.62 9.20 18.01
N GLN A 72 -25.64 9.96 17.62
CA GLN A 72 -25.91 10.22 16.20
C GLN A 72 -24.77 11.00 15.55
N LYS A 73 -24.22 12.00 16.24
CA LYS A 73 -23.06 12.76 15.77
C LYS A 73 -21.85 11.86 15.56
N TYR A 74 -21.53 10.99 16.53
CA TYR A 74 -20.46 10.00 16.41
C TYR A 74 -20.60 9.16 15.14
N TRP A 75 -21.78 8.58 14.88
CA TRP A 75 -21.97 7.74 13.69
C TRP A 75 -21.89 8.52 12.38
N ASN A 76 -22.42 9.75 12.34
CA ASN A 76 -22.30 10.61 11.17
C ASN A 76 -20.83 10.98 10.89
N ASP A 77 -20.07 11.30 11.94
CA ASP A 77 -18.65 11.65 11.84
C ASP A 77 -17.81 10.42 11.41
N LYS A 78 -18.15 9.24 11.94
CA LYS A 78 -17.53 7.96 11.57
C LYS A 78 -17.77 7.61 10.10
N GLN A 79 -19.02 7.70 9.64
CA GLN A 79 -19.36 7.45 8.24
C GLN A 79 -18.60 8.39 7.30
N LYS A 80 -18.59 9.70 7.59
CA LYS A 80 -17.83 10.68 6.80
C LYS A 80 -16.33 10.43 6.81
N LYS A 81 -15.79 9.89 7.91
CA LYS A 81 -14.39 9.50 7.97
C LYS A 81 -14.12 8.32 7.04
N GLU A 82 -14.93 7.26 7.14
CA GLU A 82 -14.81 6.07 6.28
C GLU A 82 -14.97 6.42 4.80
N GLU A 83 -15.90 7.30 4.43
CA GLU A 83 -16.06 7.79 3.05
C GLU A 83 -14.83 8.57 2.56
N ARG A 84 -14.22 9.41 3.40
CA ARG A 84 -12.98 10.12 3.05
C ARG A 84 -11.79 9.20 2.93
N ASP A 85 -11.68 8.22 3.82
CA ASP A 85 -10.60 7.24 3.80
C ASP A 85 -10.71 6.38 2.52
N ALA A 86 -11.91 5.96 2.13
CA ALA A 86 -12.16 5.26 0.87
C ALA A 86 -11.80 6.12 -0.37
N GLN A 87 -12.20 7.39 -0.39
CA GLN A 87 -11.82 8.31 -1.48
C GLN A 87 -10.31 8.54 -1.59
N LEU A 88 -9.61 8.56 -0.45
CA LEU A 88 -8.16 8.68 -0.42
C LEU A 88 -7.49 7.43 -1.00
N ASP A 89 -7.99 6.24 -0.63
CA ASP A 89 -7.47 4.97 -1.15
C ASP A 89 -7.65 4.88 -2.66
N ASP A 90 -8.82 5.25 -3.20
CA ASP A 90 -9.08 5.31 -4.64
C ASP A 90 -8.11 6.28 -5.35
N HIS A 91 -7.82 7.43 -4.72
CA HIS A 91 -6.90 8.42 -5.28
C HIS A 91 -5.46 7.90 -5.29
N ILE A 92 -5.03 7.22 -4.22
CA ILE A 92 -3.70 6.61 -4.14
C ILE A 92 -3.55 5.52 -5.21
N GLU A 93 -4.58 4.71 -5.42
CA GLU A 93 -4.59 3.69 -6.47
C GLU A 93 -4.44 4.32 -7.86
N HIS A 94 -5.17 5.40 -8.13
CA HIS A 94 -5.07 6.11 -9.40
C HIS A 94 -3.66 6.68 -9.66
N ILE A 95 -3.05 7.33 -8.67
CA ILE A 95 -1.67 7.84 -8.78
C ILE A 95 -0.69 6.68 -9.04
N ARG A 96 -0.88 5.54 -8.36
CA ARG A 96 -0.02 4.37 -8.52
C ARG A 96 -0.07 3.84 -9.95
N ASP A 97 -1.27 3.72 -10.51
CA ASP A 97 -1.48 3.26 -11.88
C ASP A 97 -0.84 4.21 -12.90
N ASP A 98 -1.01 5.52 -12.71
CA ASP A 98 -0.42 6.52 -13.61
C ASP A 98 1.11 6.51 -13.52
N THR A 99 1.67 6.33 -12.33
CA THR A 99 3.12 6.19 -12.13
C THR A 99 3.65 4.94 -12.85
N ILE A 100 2.92 3.81 -12.78
CA ILE A 100 3.30 2.58 -13.48
C ILE A 100 3.27 2.80 -15.00
N LYS A 101 2.20 3.42 -15.53
CA LYS A 101 2.09 3.73 -16.97
C LYS A 101 3.20 4.66 -17.45
N GLN A 102 3.48 5.74 -16.71
CA GLN A 102 4.57 6.65 -17.03
C GLN A 102 5.92 5.95 -17.02
N THR A 103 6.18 5.11 -16.02
CA THR A 103 7.41 4.33 -15.94
C THR A 103 7.56 3.39 -17.15
N GLN A 104 6.49 2.70 -17.54
CA GLN A 104 6.48 1.84 -18.72
C GLN A 104 6.74 2.64 -20.00
N LEU A 105 6.09 3.78 -20.18
CA LEU A 105 6.30 4.67 -21.34
C LEU A 105 7.75 5.16 -21.43
N VAL A 106 8.32 5.62 -20.32
CA VAL A 106 9.71 6.09 -20.26
C VAL A 106 10.67 4.93 -20.54
N SER A 107 10.48 3.78 -19.91
CA SER A 107 11.32 2.59 -20.15
C SER A 107 11.26 2.11 -21.61
N GLY A 108 10.08 2.13 -22.22
CA GLY A 108 9.88 1.74 -23.61
C GLY A 108 10.53 2.73 -24.57
N SER A 109 10.44 4.03 -24.28
CA SER A 109 11.10 5.08 -25.05
C SER A 109 12.62 4.97 -24.98
N ILE A 110 13.19 4.78 -23.78
CA ILE A 110 14.64 4.57 -23.60
C ILE A 110 15.08 3.30 -24.34
N THR A 111 14.34 2.20 -24.19
CA THR A 111 14.68 0.94 -24.86
C THR A 111 14.68 1.10 -26.38
N ARG A 112 13.71 1.84 -26.93
CA ARG A 112 13.63 2.13 -28.35
C ARG A 112 14.78 3.03 -28.81
N ASP A 113 15.07 4.11 -28.10
CA ASP A 113 16.16 5.04 -28.46
C ASP A 113 17.53 4.32 -28.40
N VAL A 114 17.78 3.54 -27.35
CA VAL A 114 18.99 2.72 -27.25
C VAL A 114 19.07 1.68 -28.37
N GLY A 115 17.97 1.01 -28.69
CA GLY A 115 17.91 0.04 -29.80
C GLY A 115 18.17 0.67 -31.17
N GLU A 116 17.62 1.86 -31.42
CA GLU A 116 17.85 2.62 -32.66
C GLU A 116 19.32 3.09 -32.77
N ARG A 117 19.90 3.59 -31.66
CA ARG A 117 21.32 3.96 -31.61
C ARG A 117 22.24 2.77 -31.84
N LEU A 118 21.97 1.62 -31.23
CA LEU A 118 22.76 0.39 -31.44
C LEU A 118 22.69 -0.10 -32.89
N LYS A 119 21.51 0.00 -33.54
CA LYS A 119 21.37 -0.30 -34.98
C LYS A 119 22.14 0.68 -35.85
N ALA A 120 22.17 1.97 -35.50
CA ALA A 120 22.94 2.99 -36.21
C ALA A 120 24.46 2.81 -36.04
N ILE A 121 24.89 2.19 -34.93
CA ILE A 121 26.30 1.88 -34.63
C ILE A 121 26.76 0.60 -35.34
N SER A 122 25.91 -0.12 -36.11
CA SER A 122 26.35 -1.23 -36.97
C SER A 122 27.59 -0.82 -37.75
N PRO A 123 28.78 -1.36 -37.41
CA PRO A 123 29.98 -0.99 -38.13
C PRO A 123 29.83 -1.61 -39.52
N SER A 124 29.93 -0.79 -40.56
CA SER A 124 30.32 -1.26 -41.89
C SER A 124 31.78 -1.72 -41.81
N SER A 125 32.07 -2.77 -41.03
CA SER A 125 33.36 -3.41 -41.05
C SER A 125 33.40 -4.25 -42.33
N SER A 126 34.03 -3.70 -43.36
CA SER A 126 34.61 -4.49 -44.44
C SER A 126 35.42 -5.62 -43.79
N VAL A 127 34.93 -6.85 -43.91
CA VAL A 127 35.65 -8.03 -43.46
C VAL A 127 36.87 -8.18 -44.36
N GLY A 128 38.01 -7.66 -43.90
CA GLY A 128 39.32 -8.04 -44.41
C GLY A 128 39.54 -9.50 -44.05
N SER A 129 39.47 -10.38 -45.05
CA SER A 129 39.76 -11.80 -44.90
C SER A 129 41.27 -12.01 -44.79
N ASP A 130 41.83 -11.86 -43.60
CA ASP A 130 43.16 -12.40 -43.30
C ASP A 130 43.02 -13.84 -42.80
N THR A 131 43.06 -14.77 -43.74
CA THR A 131 43.20 -16.20 -43.47
C THR A 131 44.64 -16.50 -43.05
N TRP A 132 44.87 -16.62 -41.74
CA TRP A 132 46.04 -17.31 -41.21
C TRP A 132 45.62 -18.69 -40.72
N LYS A 133 46.04 -19.73 -41.46
CA LYS A 133 45.83 -21.13 -41.08
C LYS A 133 46.80 -21.51 -39.96
N HIS A 134 46.27 -21.88 -38.80
CA HIS A 134 46.80 -22.99 -38.01
C HIS A 134 45.69 -23.59 -37.13
N GLY A 135 45.81 -24.89 -36.84
CA GLY A 135 44.70 -25.79 -36.55
C GLY A 135 43.93 -25.58 -35.24
N SER A 136 42.66 -25.99 -35.34
CA SER A 136 41.74 -26.46 -34.30
C SER A 136 41.53 -25.61 -33.05
N HIS A 137 40.26 -25.20 -32.87
CA HIS A 137 39.65 -24.37 -31.83
C HIS A 137 39.65 -22.86 -32.11
N SER A 138 38.62 -22.42 -32.86
CA SER A 138 38.25 -21.02 -32.97
C SER A 138 37.64 -20.54 -31.65
N THR A 139 38.46 -20.02 -30.74
CA THR A 139 37.97 -19.23 -29.60
C THR A 139 37.70 -17.81 -30.09
N ILE A 140 36.43 -17.43 -30.22
CA ILE A 140 36.06 -16.04 -30.48
C ILE A 140 36.25 -15.28 -29.16
N SER A 141 37.39 -14.60 -29.00
CA SER A 141 37.56 -13.59 -27.95
C SER A 141 36.87 -12.31 -28.40
N LEU A 142 35.61 -12.15 -28.00
CA LEU A 142 34.96 -10.83 -28.00
C LEU A 142 35.67 -9.98 -26.95
N LYS A 143 36.55 -9.07 -27.38
CA LYS A 143 36.98 -7.97 -26.50
C LYS A 143 35.72 -7.17 -26.15
N SER A 144 35.33 -7.25 -24.89
CA SER A 144 34.30 -6.40 -24.30
C SER A 144 34.81 -4.96 -24.37
N ASN A 145 34.48 -4.26 -25.44
CA ASN A 145 34.62 -2.80 -25.43
C ASN A 145 33.53 -2.29 -24.50
N SER A 146 33.92 -1.89 -23.29
CA SER A 146 33.09 -1.09 -22.41
C SER A 146 32.85 0.26 -23.09
N ALA A 147 31.76 0.37 -23.84
CA ALA A 147 31.28 1.67 -24.27
C ALA A 147 30.64 2.35 -23.05
N SER A 148 31.40 3.25 -22.42
CA SER A 148 30.82 4.21 -21.47
C SER A 148 30.01 5.21 -22.30
N ILE A 149 28.68 5.18 -22.18
CA ILE A 149 27.81 6.17 -22.78
C ILE A 149 27.68 7.32 -21.76
N PRO A 150 28.26 8.51 -21.99
CA PRO A 150 27.97 9.66 -21.14
C PRO A 150 26.52 10.09 -21.41
N ALA A 151 25.63 9.83 -20.45
CA ALA A 151 24.31 10.44 -20.42
C ALA A 151 24.46 11.85 -19.86
N SER A 152 24.59 12.85 -20.74
CA SER A 152 24.51 14.26 -20.34
C SER A 152 23.05 14.61 -20.09
N VAL A 153 22.63 14.56 -18.83
CA VAL A 153 21.41 15.22 -18.36
C VAL A 153 21.87 16.50 -17.66
N ASP A 154 21.38 17.64 -18.13
CA ASP A 154 21.86 18.99 -17.82
C ASP A 154 21.55 19.45 -16.38
N ASN A 155 21.50 18.55 -15.39
CA ASN A 155 21.46 18.85 -13.97
C ASN A 155 21.72 17.57 -13.14
N GLY A 156 22.96 17.39 -12.68
CA GLY A 156 23.35 16.40 -11.66
C GLY A 156 23.78 15.04 -12.22
N GLU A 157 25.09 14.76 -12.16
CA GLU A 157 25.67 13.48 -12.55
C GLU A 157 25.17 12.34 -11.65
N TYR A 158 24.37 11.43 -12.23
CA TYR A 158 24.15 10.09 -11.68
C TYR A 158 24.61 9.06 -12.71
N LEU A 159 25.67 8.33 -12.37
CA LEU A 159 26.15 7.19 -13.15
C LEU A 159 25.20 6.00 -12.94
N VAL A 160 24.31 5.75 -13.90
CA VAL A 160 23.49 4.53 -13.93
C VAL A 160 24.26 3.45 -14.67
N SER A 161 24.79 2.45 -13.94
CA SER A 161 25.34 1.23 -14.56
C SER A 161 24.22 0.26 -14.91
N VAL A 162 23.92 0.11 -16.20
CA VAL A 162 22.99 -0.92 -16.70
C VAL A 162 23.79 -2.19 -17.03
N HIS A 163 23.56 -3.27 -16.29
CA HIS A 163 24.05 -4.61 -16.64
C HIS A 163 23.02 -5.31 -17.53
N VAL A 164 23.35 -5.53 -18.80
CA VAL A 164 22.53 -6.30 -19.74
C VAL A 164 23.05 -7.74 -19.77
N HIS A 165 22.25 -8.68 -19.27
CA HIS A 165 22.50 -10.11 -19.43
C HIS A 165 21.89 -10.60 -20.73
N PHE A 166 22.71 -11.06 -21.66
CA PHE A 166 22.26 -11.83 -22.82
C PHE A 166 22.17 -13.30 -22.42
N LEU A 167 20.95 -13.84 -22.33
CA LEU A 167 20.72 -15.28 -22.25
C LEU A 167 20.76 -15.84 -23.67
N ASN A 168 21.78 -16.66 -23.96
CA ASN A 168 21.80 -17.49 -25.15
C ASN A 168 20.83 -18.65 -24.92
N ASN A 169 19.71 -18.66 -25.65
CA ASN A 169 18.93 -19.88 -25.81
C ASN A 169 19.60 -20.71 -26.91
N GLU A 170 20.18 -21.84 -26.51
CA GLU A 170 20.52 -22.95 -27.42
C GLU A 170 19.24 -23.64 -27.94
#